data_AF-A0A0B8WGI2-F1
#
_entry.id   AF-A0A0B8WGI2-F1
#
_cell.length_a   1.000
_cell.length_b   1.000
_cell.length_c   1.000
_cell.angle_alpha   90.00
_cell.angle_beta   90.00
_cell.angle_gamma   90.00
#
_symmetry.space_group_name_H-M   'P 1'
#
loop_
_entity.id
_entity.type
_entity.pdbx_description
1 polymer ?
#
loop_
_entity_poly.entity_id
_entity_poly.type
_entity_poly.pdbx_seq_one_letter_code
_entity_poly.pdbx_strand_id
1 'polypeptide(L)'
;MMKSFVALSTMAVLCLGLSTQASAQERLSVKDWAQSWSDKASKKNIPFSTADLEKKALGSCSDCDNKDALTNGRKLFAKGQFDEAIRTYNQIPRGNTYWLSSVEEKGWAYFRQENYEKALAQTKTLLAPQFAEISNSEAFLLQSLTQLKICDYKGVFETHQIFKEKQKKRILEVQQLAQSGWNEALTQVLKKADKFPLTLDDMGGAVQRLPLLIYKDVEFQKQALRFKASERALAMVDSSRVKDQLEKANTQSFLALKKRVQELAQEETNENFNVIQKLNLVEVEAIQRVHTDMELADSMYKKSQFEKVGDDKLVFMDDGRPWIDELDKFEVAAKTCAKGIRRKM
;
A
#
# COMPACT_ATOMS: atom_id res chain seq x y z
N MET A 1 -62.16 32.54 29.33
CA MET A 1 -61.23 32.57 30.50
C MET A 1 -60.91 31.14 30.88
N MET A 2 -59.69 30.66 30.58
CA MET A 2 -58.94 29.69 31.38
C MET A 2 -57.58 29.50 30.70
N LYS A 3 -56.53 29.81 31.46
CA LYS A 3 -55.12 29.69 31.08
C LYS A 3 -54.72 28.22 31.16
N SER A 4 -53.95 27.73 30.20
CA SER A 4 -53.10 26.56 30.43
C SER A 4 -51.73 26.77 29.80
N PHE A 5 -50.73 26.75 30.68
CA PHE A 5 -49.30 26.69 30.43
C PHE A 5 -48.96 25.44 29.61
N VAL A 6 -48.12 25.59 28.59
CA VAL A 6 -47.37 24.46 28.01
C VAL A 6 -45.90 24.75 28.24
N ALA A 7 -45.30 23.91 29.07
CA ALA A 7 -43.89 23.91 29.40
C ALA A 7 -43.06 23.48 28.18
N LEU A 8 -42.00 24.24 27.88
CA LEU A 8 -40.93 23.82 26.99
C LEU A 8 -40.21 22.62 27.62
N SER A 9 -40.30 21.46 26.99
CA SER A 9 -39.38 20.34 27.22
C SER A 9 -38.35 20.36 26.10
N THR A 10 -37.16 20.89 26.41
CA THR A 10 -35.94 20.74 25.62
C THR A 10 -35.54 19.27 25.61
N MET A 11 -35.89 18.55 24.54
CA MET A 11 -35.35 17.22 24.26
C MET A 11 -34.09 17.39 23.42
N ALA A 12 -32.93 17.34 24.09
CA ALA A 12 -31.64 17.26 23.44
C ALA A 12 -31.55 15.93 22.67
N VAL A 13 -31.61 16.00 21.35
CA VAL A 13 -31.30 14.87 20.47
C VAL A 13 -29.80 14.66 20.50
N LEU A 14 -29.34 13.75 21.38
CA LEU A 14 -28.01 13.17 21.29
C LEU A 14 -27.98 12.31 20.03
N CYS A 15 -27.42 12.85 18.94
CA CYS A 15 -26.92 12.04 17.84
C CYS A 15 -25.77 11.18 18.36
N LEU A 16 -26.09 9.96 18.81
CA LEU A 16 -25.11 8.89 18.96
C LEU A 16 -24.63 8.52 17.55
N GLY A 17 -23.55 9.17 17.13
CA GLY A 17 -22.73 8.66 16.04
C GLY A 17 -22.22 7.30 16.46
N LEU A 18 -22.85 6.25 15.92
CA LEU A 18 -22.29 4.91 15.91
C LEU A 18 -21.08 4.93 14.97
N SER A 19 -19.96 5.46 15.47
CA SER A 19 -18.66 5.09 14.96
C SER A 19 -18.54 3.60 15.21
N THR A 20 -18.40 2.84 14.12
CA THR A 20 -17.98 1.45 14.19
C THR A 20 -16.64 1.46 14.93
N GLN A 21 -16.68 1.04 16.21
CA GLN A 21 -15.47 0.65 16.92
C GLN A 21 -14.89 -0.52 16.13
N ALA A 22 -13.94 -0.22 15.24
CA ALA A 22 -12.97 -1.21 14.81
C ALA A 22 -12.38 -1.76 16.11
N SER A 23 -12.72 -3.00 16.45
CA SER A 23 -12.16 -3.70 17.59
C SER A 23 -10.64 -3.66 17.41
N ALA A 24 -9.99 -2.76 18.13
CA ALA A 24 -8.54 -2.71 18.17
C ALA A 24 -8.10 -4.04 18.77
N GLN A 25 -7.67 -4.96 17.92
CA GLN A 25 -7.08 -6.23 18.32
C GLN A 25 -6.06 -5.92 19.42
N GLU A 26 -6.24 -6.51 20.61
CA GLU A 26 -5.35 -6.26 21.73
C GLU A 26 -3.96 -6.80 21.37
N ARG A 27 -3.07 -5.91 20.92
CA ARG A 27 -1.71 -6.26 20.47
C ARG A 27 -0.88 -6.70 21.66
N LEU A 28 -0.16 -7.81 21.53
CA LEU A 28 0.61 -8.39 22.62
C LEU A 28 1.93 -7.65 22.82
N SER A 29 2.22 -7.27 24.06
CA SER A 29 3.51 -6.71 24.46
C SER A 29 4.56 -7.80 24.69
N VAL A 30 5.70 -7.66 24.00
CA VAL A 30 6.87 -8.51 24.18
C VAL A 30 7.50 -8.28 25.55
N LYS A 31 7.48 -7.04 26.07
CA LYS A 31 7.97 -6.73 27.42
C LYS A 31 7.17 -7.48 28.49
N ASP A 32 5.84 -7.42 28.44
CA ASP A 32 4.98 -8.08 29.43
C ASP A 32 5.11 -9.61 29.33
N TRP A 33 5.21 -10.13 28.10
CA TRP A 33 5.48 -11.54 27.86
C TRP A 33 6.83 -11.97 28.44
N ALA A 34 7.90 -11.21 28.20
CA ALA A 34 9.25 -11.55 28.67
C ALA A 34 9.33 -11.56 30.20
N GLN A 35 8.65 -10.62 30.86
CA GLN A 35 8.53 -10.61 32.32
C GLN A 35 7.85 -11.89 32.83
N SER A 36 6.69 -12.24 32.28
CA SER A 36 5.97 -13.45 32.67
C SER A 36 6.77 -14.72 32.38
N TRP A 37 7.53 -14.75 31.28
CA TRP A 37 8.41 -15.86 30.95
C TRP A 37 9.56 -15.98 31.95
N SER A 38 10.26 -14.89 32.29
CA SER A 38 11.38 -14.90 33.24
C SER A 38 10.95 -15.36 34.64
N ASP A 39 9.78 -14.90 35.11
CA ASP A 39 9.19 -15.33 36.39
C ASP A 39 8.89 -16.83 36.43
N LYS A 40 8.53 -17.43 35.28
CA LYS A 40 8.28 -18.86 35.16
C LYS A 40 9.56 -19.66 34.98
N ALA A 41 10.53 -19.12 34.23
CA ALA A 41 11.83 -19.73 34.01
C ALA A 41 12.59 -19.89 35.33
N SER A 42 12.57 -18.87 36.19
CA SER A 42 13.18 -18.91 37.53
C SER A 42 12.53 -19.93 38.47
N LYS A 43 11.20 -20.14 38.38
CA LYS A 43 10.46 -21.04 39.28
C LYS A 43 10.38 -22.50 38.80
N LYS A 44 10.28 -22.72 37.49
CA LYS A 44 9.92 -24.02 36.89
C LYS A 44 10.90 -24.51 35.81
N ASN A 45 12.01 -23.80 35.58
CA ASN A 45 13.04 -24.13 34.58
C ASN A 45 12.45 -24.41 33.18
N ILE A 46 11.50 -23.56 32.74
CA ILE A 46 10.84 -23.70 31.45
C ILE A 46 11.80 -23.25 30.34
N PRO A 47 11.97 -24.00 29.24
CA PRO A 47 12.81 -23.59 28.12
C PRO A 47 12.29 -22.31 27.46
N PHE A 48 13.19 -21.53 26.85
CA PHE A 48 12.81 -20.39 26.02
C PHE A 48 12.09 -20.88 24.76
N SER A 49 10.86 -20.41 24.55
CA SER A 49 10.08 -20.68 23.34
C SER A 49 9.11 -19.54 23.08
N THR A 50 9.07 -19.08 21.83
CA THR A 50 8.16 -18.02 21.37
C THR A 50 6.93 -18.58 20.66
N ALA A 51 6.76 -19.91 20.56
CA ALA A 51 5.68 -20.52 19.76
C ALA A 51 4.27 -20.07 20.20
N ASP A 52 4.01 -20.02 21.51
CA ASP A 52 2.72 -19.54 22.02
C ASP A 52 2.53 -18.04 21.78
N LEU A 53 3.61 -17.25 21.87
CA LEU A 53 3.57 -15.82 21.59
C LEU A 53 3.28 -15.57 20.11
N GLU A 54 3.95 -16.29 19.22
CA GLU A 54 3.73 -16.25 17.77
C GLU A 54 2.27 -16.60 17.43
N LYS A 55 1.74 -17.70 18.00
CA LYS A 55 0.37 -18.12 17.76
C LYS A 55 -0.65 -17.09 18.23
N LYS A 56 -0.43 -16.45 19.39
CA LYS A 56 -1.37 -15.45 19.91
C LYS A 56 -1.24 -14.10 19.19
N ALA A 57 -0.03 -13.67 18.85
CA ALA A 57 0.20 -12.38 18.20
C ALA A 57 -0.15 -12.40 16.71
N LEU A 58 0.17 -13.50 16.02
CA LEU A 58 0.10 -13.60 14.56
C LEU A 58 -0.94 -14.61 14.06
N GLY A 59 -1.58 -15.37 14.96
CA GLY A 59 -2.58 -16.38 14.59
C GLY A 59 -3.97 -15.83 14.27
N SER A 60 -4.27 -14.59 14.68
CA SER A 60 -5.49 -13.88 14.29
C SER A 60 -5.19 -12.90 13.18
N CYS A 61 -5.93 -12.98 12.07
CA CYS A 61 -5.77 -12.10 10.93
C CYS A 61 -6.93 -11.08 10.90
N SER A 62 -6.65 -9.82 11.23
CA SER A 62 -7.68 -8.77 11.31
C SER A 62 -8.06 -8.20 9.95
N ASP A 63 -7.29 -8.46 8.91
CA ASP A 63 -7.44 -7.91 7.56
C ASP A 63 -7.49 -8.97 6.45
N CYS A 64 -7.65 -10.25 6.82
CA CYS A 64 -7.68 -11.35 5.86
C CYS A 64 -8.81 -11.22 4.84
N ASP A 65 -9.98 -10.72 5.24
CA ASP A 65 -11.09 -10.50 4.30
C ASP A 65 -10.69 -9.55 3.15
N ASN A 66 -9.91 -8.50 3.44
CA ASN A 66 -9.44 -7.55 2.44
C ASN A 66 -8.31 -8.14 1.59
N LYS A 67 -7.42 -8.93 2.19
CA LYS A 67 -6.38 -9.68 1.48
C LYS A 67 -7.00 -10.72 0.53
N ASP A 68 -8.05 -11.38 0.97
CA ASP A 68 -8.80 -12.38 0.21
C ASP A 68 -9.61 -11.71 -0.91
N ALA A 69 -10.23 -10.56 -0.65
CA ALA A 69 -10.87 -9.75 -1.68
C ALA A 69 -9.86 -9.34 -2.77
N LEU A 70 -8.67 -8.85 -2.40
CA LEU A 70 -7.61 -8.51 -3.35
C LEU A 70 -7.20 -9.75 -4.17
N THR A 71 -6.97 -10.88 -3.50
CA THR A 71 -6.59 -12.14 -4.15
C THR A 71 -7.68 -12.67 -5.09
N ASN A 72 -8.95 -12.54 -4.72
CA ASN A 72 -10.09 -12.95 -5.55
C ASN A 72 -10.26 -12.02 -6.75
N GLY A 73 -10.08 -10.70 -6.56
CA GLY A 73 -10.02 -9.73 -7.66
C GLY A 73 -8.96 -10.10 -8.70
N ARG A 74 -7.74 -10.45 -8.25
CA ARG A 74 -6.65 -10.91 -9.14
C ARG A 74 -7.02 -12.16 -9.94
N LYS A 75 -7.69 -13.13 -9.30
CA LYS A 75 -8.18 -14.35 -9.98
C LYS A 75 -9.23 -14.03 -11.05
N LEU A 76 -10.16 -13.11 -10.77
CA LEU A 76 -11.18 -12.66 -11.71
C LEU A 76 -10.54 -11.91 -12.89
N PHE A 77 -9.61 -11.00 -12.59
CA PHE A 77 -8.82 -10.28 -13.59
C PHE A 77 -8.06 -11.24 -14.52
N ALA A 78 -7.40 -12.26 -13.98
CA ALA A 78 -6.68 -13.27 -14.75
C ALA A 78 -7.60 -14.07 -15.70
N LYS A 79 -8.88 -14.22 -15.34
CA LYS A 79 -9.92 -14.85 -16.18
C LYS A 79 -10.53 -13.89 -17.22
N GLY A 80 -10.12 -12.61 -17.25
CA GLY A 80 -10.71 -11.57 -18.10
C GLY A 80 -12.06 -11.05 -17.60
N GLN A 81 -12.48 -11.41 -16.39
CA GLN A 81 -13.73 -10.96 -15.76
C GLN A 81 -13.51 -9.61 -15.08
N PHE A 82 -13.30 -8.57 -15.89
CA PHE A 82 -12.85 -7.26 -15.41
C PHE A 82 -13.91 -6.55 -14.57
N ASP A 83 -15.19 -6.61 -14.93
CA ASP A 83 -16.27 -5.97 -14.16
C ASP A 83 -16.42 -6.60 -12.77
N GLU A 84 -16.35 -7.94 -12.68
CA GLU A 84 -16.35 -8.65 -11.41
C GLU A 84 -15.12 -8.33 -10.57
N ALA A 85 -13.94 -8.24 -11.21
CA ALA A 85 -12.70 -7.86 -10.53
C ALA A 85 -12.80 -6.45 -9.94
N ILE A 86 -13.28 -5.48 -10.72
CA ILE A 86 -13.50 -4.09 -10.29
C ILE A 86 -14.47 -4.05 -9.11
N ARG A 87 -15.60 -4.76 -9.19
CA ARG A 87 -16.56 -4.85 -8.07
C ARG A 87 -15.92 -5.43 -6.81
N THR A 88 -15.03 -6.41 -6.96
CA THR A 88 -14.31 -7.03 -5.84
C THR A 88 -13.29 -6.07 -5.24
N TYR A 89 -12.48 -5.37 -6.05
CA TYR A 89 -11.53 -4.37 -5.54
C TYR A 89 -12.24 -3.23 -4.79
N ASN A 90 -13.42 -2.80 -5.24
CA ASN A 90 -14.22 -1.77 -4.57
C ASN A 90 -14.75 -2.18 -3.18
N GLN A 91 -14.67 -3.45 -2.80
CA GLN A 91 -15.05 -3.90 -1.45
C GLN A 91 -13.97 -3.55 -0.40
N ILE A 92 -12.74 -3.28 -0.83
CA ILE A 92 -11.63 -2.94 0.06
C ILE A 92 -11.79 -1.46 0.48
N PRO A 93 -11.97 -1.17 1.79
CA PRO A 93 -12.26 0.19 2.23
C PRO A 93 -11.02 1.08 2.17
N ARG A 94 -11.23 2.39 1.94
CA ARG A 94 -10.13 3.38 1.80
C ARG A 94 -9.13 3.38 2.95
N GLY A 95 -9.58 3.10 4.17
CA GLY A 95 -8.72 3.04 5.36
C GLY A 95 -7.90 1.74 5.50
N ASN A 96 -8.06 0.78 4.58
CA ASN A 96 -7.30 -0.47 4.62
C ASN A 96 -5.95 -0.33 3.91
N THR A 97 -4.94 -1.02 4.41
CA THR A 97 -3.58 -1.02 3.86
C THR A 97 -3.46 -1.62 2.47
N TYR A 98 -4.42 -2.44 2.03
CA TYR A 98 -4.51 -3.00 0.68
C TYR A 98 -5.25 -2.08 -0.30
N TRP A 99 -5.80 -0.96 0.15
CA TRP A 99 -6.63 -0.10 -0.70
C TRP A 99 -5.84 0.49 -1.88
N LEU A 100 -4.61 0.98 -1.68
CA LEU A 100 -3.80 1.48 -2.79
C LEU A 100 -3.53 0.40 -3.84
N SER A 101 -3.20 -0.83 -3.43
CA SER A 101 -3.07 -1.97 -4.34
C SER A 101 -4.38 -2.25 -5.08
N SER A 102 -5.53 -2.16 -4.39
CA SER A 102 -6.84 -2.35 -5.03
C SER A 102 -7.18 -1.26 -6.06
N VAL A 103 -6.81 0.00 -5.80
CA VAL A 103 -7.02 1.13 -6.71
C VAL A 103 -6.19 0.94 -7.98
N GLU A 104 -4.94 0.49 -7.83
CA GLU A 104 -4.08 0.17 -8.97
C GLU A 104 -4.58 -0.99 -9.79
N GLU A 105 -4.92 -2.12 -9.16
CA GLU A 105 -5.39 -3.30 -9.89
C GLU A 105 -6.76 -3.05 -10.55
N LYS A 106 -7.60 -2.21 -9.93
CA LYS A 106 -8.80 -1.64 -10.54
C LYS A 106 -8.47 -0.77 -11.76
N GLY A 107 -7.44 0.06 -11.67
CA GLY A 107 -6.94 0.86 -12.79
C GLY A 107 -6.48 0.00 -13.96
N TRP A 108 -5.77 -1.09 -13.69
CA TRP A 108 -5.42 -2.08 -14.70
C TRP A 108 -6.65 -2.76 -15.31
N ALA A 109 -7.66 -3.10 -14.52
CA ALA A 109 -8.91 -3.66 -15.05
C ALA A 109 -9.60 -2.70 -16.01
N TYR A 110 -9.70 -1.41 -15.68
CA TYR A 110 -10.21 -0.39 -16.59
C TYR A 110 -9.37 -0.24 -17.85
N PHE A 111 -8.03 -0.24 -17.72
CA PHE A 111 -7.12 -0.19 -18.87
C PHE A 111 -7.35 -1.37 -19.83
N ARG A 112 -7.56 -2.58 -19.29
CA ARG A 112 -7.84 -3.79 -20.09
C ARG A 112 -9.21 -3.78 -20.76
N GLN A 113 -10.16 -3.02 -20.22
CA GLN A 113 -11.45 -2.73 -20.87
C GLN A 113 -11.36 -1.59 -21.89
N GLU A 114 -10.16 -1.06 -22.17
CA GLU A 114 -9.93 0.14 -22.99
C GLU A 114 -10.62 1.40 -22.44
N ASN A 115 -11.01 1.39 -21.16
CA ASN A 115 -11.55 2.54 -20.46
C ASN A 115 -10.42 3.38 -19.85
N TYR A 116 -9.67 4.04 -20.74
CA TYR A 116 -8.47 4.80 -20.39
C TYR A 116 -8.76 5.98 -19.46
N GLU A 117 -9.94 6.58 -19.57
CA GLU A 117 -10.38 7.67 -18.69
C GLU A 117 -10.54 7.22 -17.24
N LYS A 118 -11.22 6.10 -17.02
CA LYS A 118 -11.33 5.52 -15.67
C LYS A 118 -10.00 5.00 -15.15
N ALA A 119 -9.12 4.50 -16.01
CA ALA A 119 -7.76 4.14 -15.63
C ALA A 119 -6.94 5.36 -15.17
N LEU A 120 -7.00 6.49 -15.89
CA LEU A 120 -6.35 7.74 -15.49
C LEU A 120 -6.90 8.30 -14.17
N ALA A 121 -8.21 8.17 -13.95
CA ALA A 121 -8.82 8.55 -12.67
C ALA A 121 -8.25 7.75 -11.48
N GLN A 122 -7.92 6.47 -11.68
CA GLN A 122 -7.25 5.68 -10.64
C GLN A 122 -5.82 6.17 -10.40
N THR A 123 -5.07 6.43 -11.47
CA THR A 123 -3.68 6.90 -11.33
C THR A 123 -3.58 8.27 -10.69
N LYS A 124 -4.58 9.16 -10.89
CA LYS A 124 -4.70 10.43 -10.16
C LYS A 124 -4.75 10.23 -8.65
N THR A 125 -5.43 9.18 -8.19
CA THR A 125 -5.46 8.81 -6.77
C THR A 125 -4.09 8.29 -6.32
N LEU A 126 -3.51 7.33 -7.05
CA LEU A 126 -2.25 6.68 -6.67
C LEU A 126 -1.06 7.64 -6.62
N LEU A 127 -1.06 8.63 -7.51
CA LEU A 127 0.04 9.56 -7.73
C LEU A 127 -0.22 10.93 -7.12
N ALA A 128 -1.28 11.04 -6.31
CA ALA A 128 -1.49 12.18 -5.45
C ALA A 128 -0.27 12.40 -4.53
N PRO A 129 0.09 13.65 -4.18
CA PRO A 129 1.32 13.96 -3.44
C PRO A 129 1.50 13.15 -2.14
N GLN A 130 0.41 12.82 -1.46
CA GLN A 130 0.38 12.02 -0.22
C GLN A 130 0.76 10.55 -0.43
N PHE A 131 0.62 10.01 -1.63
CA PHE A 131 0.81 8.58 -1.91
C PHE A 131 1.93 8.29 -2.91
N ALA A 132 2.34 9.24 -3.74
CA ALA A 132 3.29 9.01 -4.83
C ALA A 132 4.62 8.34 -4.41
N GLU A 133 5.05 8.48 -3.15
CA GLU A 133 6.25 7.86 -2.59
C GLU A 133 6.03 6.45 -2.00
N ILE A 134 4.79 6.12 -1.63
CA ILE A 134 4.42 4.82 -1.03
C ILE A 134 3.58 3.94 -1.97
N SER A 135 3.04 4.53 -3.04
CA SER A 135 2.51 3.78 -4.17
C SER A 135 3.65 3.05 -4.84
N ASN A 136 3.36 1.86 -5.34
CA ASN A 136 4.38 1.11 -6.08
C ASN A 136 4.75 1.85 -7.39
N SER A 137 5.85 1.41 -8.00
CA SER A 137 6.32 1.96 -9.28
C SER A 137 5.37 1.66 -10.45
N GLU A 138 4.58 0.60 -10.36
CA GLU A 138 3.64 0.16 -11.39
C GLU A 138 2.50 1.17 -11.62
N ALA A 139 2.10 1.94 -10.60
CA ALA A 139 1.15 3.06 -10.77
C ALA A 139 1.62 4.09 -11.82
N PHE A 140 2.93 4.40 -11.87
CA PHE A 140 3.50 5.31 -12.88
C PHE A 140 3.51 4.69 -14.27
N LEU A 141 3.77 3.38 -14.35
CA LEU A 141 3.68 2.64 -15.61
C LEU A 141 2.26 2.62 -16.14
N LEU A 142 1.27 2.38 -15.28
CA LEU A 142 -0.14 2.42 -15.65
C LEU A 142 -0.52 3.81 -16.18
N GLN A 143 -0.13 4.89 -15.50
CA GLN A 143 -0.41 6.25 -16.00
C GLN A 143 0.25 6.48 -17.35
N SER A 144 1.54 6.18 -17.47
CA SER A 144 2.32 6.41 -18.70
C SER A 144 1.78 5.59 -19.88
N LEU A 145 1.47 4.31 -19.68
CA LEU A 145 0.83 3.47 -20.70
C LEU A 145 -0.54 4.02 -21.09
N THR A 146 -1.33 4.47 -20.12
CA THR A 146 -2.66 5.01 -20.40
C THR A 146 -2.57 6.31 -21.21
N GLN A 147 -1.66 7.21 -20.84
CA GLN A 147 -1.35 8.43 -21.58
C GLN A 147 -0.89 8.13 -23.01
N LEU A 148 -0.01 7.15 -23.19
CA LEU A 148 0.40 6.68 -24.51
C LEU A 148 -0.81 6.21 -25.34
N LYS A 149 -1.73 5.44 -24.74
CA LYS A 149 -2.93 4.93 -25.43
C LYS A 149 -3.94 6.00 -25.82
N ILE A 150 -3.94 7.14 -25.14
CA ILE A 150 -4.77 8.30 -25.50
C ILE A 150 -3.99 9.36 -26.31
N CYS A 151 -2.76 9.07 -26.70
CA CYS A 151 -1.87 9.97 -27.44
C CYS A 151 -1.50 11.24 -26.67
N ASP A 152 -1.53 11.20 -25.33
CA ASP A 152 -1.00 12.24 -24.46
C ASP A 152 0.52 12.05 -24.27
N TYR A 153 1.28 12.29 -25.34
CA TYR A 153 2.73 12.09 -25.31
C TYR A 153 3.43 13.07 -24.36
N LYS A 154 2.91 14.29 -24.21
CA LYS A 154 3.42 15.25 -23.23
C LYS A 154 3.28 14.67 -21.82
N GLY A 155 2.11 14.13 -21.49
CA GLY A 155 1.85 13.49 -20.21
C GLY A 155 2.77 12.31 -19.93
N VAL A 156 3.13 11.50 -20.95
CA VAL A 156 4.11 10.41 -20.80
C VAL A 156 5.44 10.92 -20.24
N PHE A 157 6.01 11.96 -20.86
CA PHE A 157 7.29 12.53 -20.42
C PHE A 157 7.20 13.17 -19.03
N GLU A 158 6.09 13.86 -18.73
CA GLU A 158 5.82 14.42 -17.40
C GLU A 158 5.76 13.32 -16.33
N THR A 159 5.02 12.25 -16.58
CA THR A 159 4.91 11.09 -15.67
C THR A 159 6.28 10.45 -15.42
N HIS A 160 7.11 10.32 -16.45
CA HIS A 160 8.46 9.76 -16.31
C HIS A 160 9.38 10.65 -15.49
N GLN A 161 9.25 11.97 -15.64
CA GLN A 161 9.99 12.93 -14.83
C GLN A 161 9.56 12.83 -13.36
N ILE A 162 8.26 12.81 -13.07
CA ILE A 162 7.73 12.65 -11.71
C ILE A 162 8.18 11.31 -11.10
N PHE A 163 8.16 10.22 -11.86
CA PHE A 163 8.67 8.92 -11.42
C PHE A 163 10.14 9.02 -10.98
N LYS A 164 11.00 9.63 -11.80
CA LYS A 164 12.42 9.84 -11.48
C LYS A 164 12.59 10.69 -10.21
N GLU A 165 11.78 11.73 -10.03
CA GLU A 165 11.85 12.62 -8.86
C GLU A 165 11.38 11.95 -7.57
N LYS A 166 10.27 11.21 -7.61
CA LYS A 166 9.60 10.65 -6.43
C LYS A 166 10.13 9.29 -6.01
N GLN A 167 10.47 8.41 -6.97
CA GLN A 167 10.79 7.01 -6.67
C GLN A 167 12.30 6.71 -6.61
N LYS A 168 13.15 7.53 -7.26
CA LYS A 168 14.60 7.25 -7.34
C LYS A 168 15.25 7.00 -5.99
N LYS A 169 14.98 7.85 -4.98
CA LYS A 169 15.57 7.70 -3.65
C LYS A 169 15.16 6.38 -3.00
N ARG A 170 13.86 6.05 -3.03
CA ARG A 170 13.32 4.83 -2.43
C ARG A 170 13.86 3.58 -3.13
N ILE A 171 13.90 3.56 -4.47
CA ILE A 171 14.43 2.43 -5.24
C ILE A 171 15.89 2.16 -4.88
N LEU A 172 16.73 3.20 -4.74
CA LEU A 172 18.13 3.03 -4.34
C LEU A 172 18.27 2.49 -2.91
N GLU A 173 17.46 2.98 -1.97
CA GLU A 173 17.43 2.48 -0.59
C GLU A 173 17.04 1.00 -0.52
N VAL A 174 15.99 0.60 -1.24
CA VAL A 174 15.54 -0.80 -1.30
C VAL A 174 16.58 -1.68 -1.99
N GLN A 175 17.23 -1.20 -3.05
CA GLN A 175 18.31 -1.93 -3.72
C GLN A 175 19.52 -2.16 -2.81
N GLN A 176 19.91 -1.16 -2.01
CA GLN A 176 20.97 -1.34 -0.99
C GLN A 176 20.53 -2.34 0.09
N LEU A 177 19.25 -2.27 0.49
CA LEU A 177 18.69 -3.19 1.47
C LEU A 177 18.64 -4.64 0.97
N ALA A 178 18.45 -4.88 -0.32
CA ALA A 178 18.54 -6.21 -0.93
C ALA A 178 19.94 -6.84 -0.72
N GLN A 179 21.00 -6.01 -0.72
CA GLN A 179 22.37 -6.46 -0.47
C GLN A 179 22.66 -6.57 1.02
N SER A 180 22.31 -5.56 1.82
CA SER A 180 22.70 -5.47 3.22
C SER A 180 21.78 -6.24 4.17
N GLY A 181 20.50 -6.38 3.84
CA GLY A 181 19.44 -6.91 4.72
C GLY A 181 19.12 -6.05 5.94
N TRP A 182 19.76 -4.89 6.05
CA TRP A 182 19.66 -4.05 7.23
C TRP A 182 19.94 -2.59 6.88
N ASN A 183 19.13 -1.68 7.46
CA ASN A 183 19.35 -0.25 7.38
C ASN A 183 18.96 0.45 8.69
N GLU A 184 19.20 1.75 8.75
CA GLU A 184 18.86 2.57 9.92
C GLU A 184 17.34 2.60 10.16
N ALA A 185 16.53 2.63 9.09
CA ALA A 185 15.07 2.65 9.20
C ALA A 185 14.54 1.43 9.96
N LEU A 186 14.99 0.23 9.59
CA LEU A 186 14.65 -1.01 10.28
C LEU A 186 15.11 -0.99 11.75
N THR A 187 16.29 -0.43 12.00
CA THR A 187 16.80 -0.26 13.37
C THR A 187 15.88 0.62 14.21
N GLN A 188 15.39 1.74 13.66
CA GLN A 188 14.48 2.66 14.35
C GLN A 188 13.14 1.99 14.68
N VAL A 189 12.60 1.19 13.75
CA VAL A 189 11.36 0.41 13.97
C VAL A 189 11.57 -0.61 15.08
N LEU A 190 12.60 -1.45 14.98
CA LEU A 190 12.83 -2.53 15.95
C LEU A 190 13.21 -2.02 17.34
N LYS A 191 13.82 -0.83 17.46
CA LYS A 191 14.06 -0.20 18.77
C LYS A 191 12.77 0.15 19.49
N LYS A 192 11.75 0.60 18.76
CA LYS A 192 10.43 0.99 19.30
C LYS A 192 9.45 -0.17 19.37
N ALA A 193 9.72 -1.26 18.65
CA ALA A 193 8.88 -2.45 18.62
C ALA A 193 8.75 -3.10 20.01
N ASP A 194 7.55 -3.02 20.57
CA ASP A 194 7.14 -3.76 21.76
C ASP A 194 5.87 -4.56 21.53
N LYS A 195 4.93 -4.01 20.75
CA LYS A 195 3.63 -4.63 20.48
C LYS A 195 3.60 -5.30 19.13
N PHE A 196 2.99 -6.49 19.05
CA PHE A 196 2.84 -7.24 17.81
C PHE A 196 1.37 -7.63 17.54
N PRO A 197 0.96 -7.72 16.26
CA PRO A 197 1.75 -7.50 15.04
C PRO A 197 2.11 -6.03 14.85
N LEU A 198 3.27 -5.76 14.20
CA LEU A 198 3.64 -4.40 13.82
C LEU A 198 2.65 -3.86 12.79
N THR A 199 2.23 -2.61 12.94
CA THR A 199 1.30 -1.92 12.05
C THR A 199 2.02 -0.86 11.22
N LEU A 200 1.29 -0.26 10.27
CA LEU A 200 1.79 0.90 9.52
C LEU A 200 2.19 2.05 10.45
N ASP A 201 1.44 2.26 11.54
CA ASP A 201 1.74 3.30 12.53
C ASP A 201 3.06 3.05 13.26
N ASP A 202 3.38 1.78 13.56
CA ASP A 202 4.66 1.43 14.19
C ASP A 202 5.84 1.64 13.25
N MET A 203 5.61 1.49 11.93
CA MET A 203 6.61 1.78 10.89
C MET A 203 6.83 3.28 10.72
N GLY A 204 5.75 4.07 10.74
CA GLY A 204 5.79 5.52 10.51
C GLY A 204 6.54 5.86 9.21
N GLY A 205 7.37 6.92 9.25
CA GLY A 205 8.18 7.32 8.09
C GLY A 205 9.25 6.30 7.65
N ALA A 206 9.52 5.25 8.43
CA ALA A 206 10.44 4.20 8.00
C ALA A 206 9.92 3.41 6.79
N VAL A 207 8.59 3.39 6.56
CA VAL A 207 7.96 2.66 5.45
C VAL A 207 8.47 3.12 4.08
N GLN A 208 8.91 4.37 3.94
CA GLN A 208 9.46 4.93 2.71
C GLN A 208 10.88 4.39 2.38
N ARG A 209 11.54 3.76 3.35
CA ARG A 209 12.90 3.20 3.23
C ARG A 209 12.94 1.69 3.44
N LEU A 210 11.77 1.05 3.40
CA LEU A 210 11.61 -0.39 3.60
C LEU A 210 10.77 -0.98 2.46
N PRO A 211 10.83 -2.31 2.27
CA PRO A 211 10.01 -2.98 1.27
C PRO A 211 8.53 -2.69 1.48
N LEU A 212 7.80 -2.57 0.37
CA LEU A 212 6.38 -2.26 0.37
C LEU A 212 5.61 -3.29 1.20
N LEU A 213 4.74 -2.81 2.10
CA LEU A 213 3.94 -3.64 3.00
C LEU A 213 4.76 -4.67 3.81
N ILE A 214 6.03 -4.42 4.12
CA ILE A 214 6.87 -5.34 4.92
C ILE A 214 6.22 -5.76 6.25
N TYR A 215 5.47 -4.86 6.89
CA TYR A 215 4.73 -5.14 8.12
C TYR A 215 3.53 -6.10 7.92
N LYS A 216 3.17 -6.46 6.69
CA LYS A 216 2.19 -7.51 6.40
C LYS A 216 2.84 -8.87 6.15
N ASP A 217 4.16 -8.92 6.00
CA ASP A 217 4.87 -10.18 5.80
C ASP A 217 4.92 -10.98 7.11
N VAL A 218 4.32 -12.16 7.09
CA VAL A 218 4.15 -13.01 8.29
C VAL A 218 5.51 -13.49 8.79
N GLU A 219 6.43 -13.82 7.89
CA GLU A 219 7.75 -14.32 8.27
C GLU A 219 8.60 -13.20 8.87
N PHE A 220 8.57 -11.99 8.30
CA PHE A 220 9.17 -10.80 8.89
C PHE A 220 8.63 -10.54 10.29
N GLN A 221 7.30 -10.52 10.47
CA GLN A 221 6.66 -10.32 11.77
C GLN A 221 7.13 -11.35 12.81
N LYS A 222 7.21 -12.61 12.40
CA LYS A 222 7.64 -13.72 13.24
C LYS A 222 9.12 -13.61 13.65
N GLN A 223 10.01 -13.30 12.71
CA GLN A 223 11.43 -13.14 13.02
C GLN A 223 11.70 -11.88 13.84
N ALA A 224 11.00 -10.78 13.57
CA ALA A 224 11.04 -9.58 14.39
C ALA A 224 10.56 -9.86 15.82
N LEU A 225 9.45 -10.57 15.99
CA LEU A 225 8.93 -10.97 17.29
C LEU A 225 9.93 -11.84 18.06
N ARG A 226 10.52 -12.85 17.42
CA ARG A 226 11.55 -13.73 18.02
C ARG A 226 12.79 -12.95 18.47
N PHE A 227 13.26 -12.05 17.61
CA PHE A 227 14.40 -11.20 17.90
C PHE A 227 14.13 -10.30 19.12
N LYS A 228 12.98 -9.62 19.15
CA LYS A 228 12.60 -8.78 20.29
C LYS A 228 12.34 -9.59 21.56
N ALA A 229 11.70 -10.74 21.45
CA ALA A 229 11.40 -11.62 22.58
C ALA A 229 12.69 -12.12 23.25
N SER A 230 13.65 -12.59 22.45
CA SER A 230 14.95 -13.03 22.94
C SER A 230 15.79 -11.89 23.52
N GLU A 231 15.78 -10.70 22.90
CA GLU A 231 16.48 -9.51 23.41
C GLU A 231 15.93 -9.08 24.79
N ARG A 232 14.59 -9.07 24.95
CA ARG A 232 13.96 -8.74 26.24
C ARG A 232 14.21 -9.81 27.30
N ALA A 233 14.14 -11.08 26.91
CA ALA A 233 14.46 -12.20 27.80
C ALA A 233 15.92 -12.13 28.28
N LEU A 234 16.88 -11.86 27.40
CA LEU A 234 18.31 -11.72 27.76
C LEU A 234 18.55 -10.67 28.84
N ALA A 235 17.79 -9.57 28.80
CA ALA A 235 17.89 -8.50 29.79
C ALA A 235 17.30 -8.87 31.17
N MET A 236 16.63 -10.03 31.30
CA MET A 236 15.87 -10.43 32.49
C MET A 236 16.38 -11.72 33.16
N VAL A 237 17.47 -12.32 32.68
CA VAL A 237 18.02 -13.57 33.25
C VAL A 237 19.48 -13.43 33.67
N ASP A 238 19.77 -13.97 34.85
CA ASP A 238 21.13 -13.99 35.42
C ASP A 238 21.88 -15.32 35.19
N SER A 239 21.17 -16.40 34.81
CA SER A 239 21.77 -17.72 34.62
C SER A 239 22.61 -17.81 33.34
N SER A 240 23.88 -18.18 33.45
CA SER A 240 24.83 -18.31 32.33
C SER A 240 24.36 -19.30 31.25
N ARG A 241 23.85 -20.48 31.65
CA ARG A 241 23.36 -21.49 30.69
C ARG A 241 22.13 -21.00 29.90
N VAL A 242 21.22 -20.29 30.54
CA VAL A 242 20.02 -19.74 29.88
C VAL A 242 20.42 -18.59 28.97
N LYS A 243 21.39 -17.78 29.38
CA LYS A 243 21.96 -16.69 28.58
C LYS A 243 22.55 -17.21 27.26
N ASP A 244 23.36 -18.27 27.28
CA ASP A 244 23.93 -18.86 26.06
C ASP A 244 22.85 -19.35 25.08
N GLN A 245 21.77 -19.95 25.60
CA GLN A 245 20.64 -20.41 24.78
C GLN A 245 19.91 -19.23 24.13
N LEU A 246 19.67 -18.17 24.90
CA LEU A 246 19.01 -16.96 24.42
C LEU A 246 19.85 -16.17 23.43
N GLU A 247 21.16 -16.06 23.63
CA GLU A 247 22.09 -15.40 22.70
C GLU A 247 22.10 -16.12 21.35
N LYS A 248 22.08 -17.46 21.36
CA LYS A 248 21.92 -18.27 20.14
C LYS A 248 20.58 -18.01 19.46
N ALA A 249 19.48 -18.02 20.22
CA ALA A 249 18.15 -17.74 19.68
C ALA A 249 18.04 -16.31 19.10
N ASN A 250 18.64 -15.33 19.78
CA ASN A 250 18.69 -13.94 19.32
C ASN A 250 19.51 -13.81 18.03
N THR A 251 20.69 -14.40 17.98
CA THR A 251 21.55 -14.39 16.79
C THR A 251 20.86 -15.06 15.61
N GLN A 252 20.24 -16.22 15.82
CA GLN A 252 19.50 -16.94 14.77
C GLN A 252 18.32 -16.14 14.24
N SER A 253 17.51 -15.56 15.12
CA SER A 253 16.37 -14.73 14.71
C SER A 253 16.81 -13.43 14.02
N PHE A 254 17.91 -12.81 14.46
CA PHE A 254 18.50 -11.66 13.78
C PHE A 254 18.96 -12.01 12.35
N LEU A 255 19.69 -13.12 12.18
CA LEU A 255 20.15 -13.56 10.86
C LEU A 255 18.98 -13.93 9.95
N ALA A 256 17.95 -14.60 10.47
CA ALA A 256 16.75 -14.94 9.73
C ALA A 256 15.94 -13.69 9.34
N LEU A 257 15.81 -12.71 10.24
CA LEU A 257 15.17 -11.44 9.98
C LEU A 257 15.90 -10.67 8.86
N LYS A 258 17.22 -10.56 8.98
CA LYS A 258 18.08 -9.93 7.97
C LYS A 258 17.90 -10.60 6.61
N LYS A 259 17.93 -11.92 6.57
CA LYS A 259 17.71 -12.70 5.34
C LYS A 259 16.33 -12.43 4.73
N ARG A 260 15.26 -12.44 5.55
CA ARG A 260 13.90 -12.18 5.05
C ARG A 260 13.76 -10.78 4.47
N VAL A 261 14.40 -9.79 5.10
CA VAL A 261 14.45 -8.41 4.58
C VAL A 261 15.18 -8.33 3.24
N GLN A 262 16.30 -9.07 3.06
CA GLN A 262 17.00 -9.16 1.77
C GLN A 262 16.10 -9.75 0.69
N GLU A 263 15.39 -10.84 0.99
CA GLU A 263 14.47 -11.48 0.04
C GLU A 263 13.37 -10.52 -0.43
N LEU A 264 12.67 -9.87 0.50
CA LEU A 264 11.62 -8.91 0.19
C LEU A 264 12.15 -7.71 -0.61
N ALA A 265 13.31 -7.19 -0.21
CA ALA A 265 13.93 -6.07 -0.93
C ALA A 265 14.41 -6.49 -2.33
N GLN A 266 14.87 -7.73 -2.51
CA GLN A 266 15.27 -8.26 -3.81
C GLN A 266 14.07 -8.47 -4.74
N GLU A 267 12.96 -9.01 -4.22
CA GLU A 267 11.69 -9.14 -4.94
C GLU A 267 11.24 -7.78 -5.47
N GLU A 268 11.17 -6.77 -4.59
CA GLU A 268 10.77 -5.42 -4.98
C GLU A 268 11.78 -4.75 -5.94
N THR A 269 13.08 -5.00 -5.77
CA THR A 269 14.12 -4.50 -6.69
C THR A 269 13.91 -5.06 -8.11
N ASN A 270 13.57 -6.34 -8.22
CA ASN A 270 13.30 -6.98 -9.51
C ASN A 270 12.03 -6.41 -10.16
N GLU A 271 10.97 -6.19 -9.37
CA GLU A 271 9.74 -5.56 -9.84
C GLU A 271 10.00 -4.14 -10.34
N ASN A 272 10.71 -3.32 -9.56
CA ASN A 272 11.09 -1.97 -9.93
C ASN A 272 11.93 -1.95 -11.22
N PHE A 273 12.88 -2.89 -11.37
CA PHE A 273 13.67 -3.01 -12.60
C PHE A 273 12.79 -3.31 -13.82
N ASN A 274 11.86 -4.26 -13.70
CA ASN A 274 10.93 -4.60 -14.77
C ASN A 274 10.04 -3.41 -15.15
N VAL A 275 9.57 -2.64 -14.16
CA VAL A 275 8.78 -1.43 -14.38
C VAL A 275 9.60 -0.36 -15.11
N ILE A 276 10.85 -0.11 -14.68
CA ILE A 276 11.75 0.85 -15.33
C ILE A 276 11.99 0.47 -16.80
N GLN A 277 12.20 -0.81 -17.10
CA GLN A 277 12.36 -1.27 -18.48
C GLN A 277 11.12 -0.99 -19.32
N LYS A 278 9.92 -1.27 -18.79
CA LYS A 278 8.65 -0.99 -19.47
C LYS A 278 8.43 0.51 -19.66
N LEU A 279 8.73 1.34 -18.67
CA LEU A 279 8.68 2.79 -18.80
C LEU A 279 9.61 3.25 -19.93
N ASN A 280 10.86 2.79 -19.98
CA ASN A 280 11.77 3.16 -21.08
C ASN A 280 11.22 2.78 -22.46
N LEU A 281 10.56 1.62 -22.60
CA LEU A 281 9.90 1.22 -23.85
C LEU A 281 8.74 2.16 -24.21
N VAL A 282 7.93 2.55 -23.23
CA VAL A 282 6.84 3.53 -23.42
C VAL A 282 7.38 4.89 -23.84
N GLU A 283 8.51 5.33 -23.27
CA GLU A 283 9.18 6.58 -23.65
C GLU A 283 9.63 6.53 -25.12
N VAL A 284 10.28 5.44 -25.53
CA VAL A 284 10.74 5.26 -26.92
C VAL A 284 9.56 5.26 -27.90
N GLU A 285 8.50 4.52 -27.58
CA GLU A 285 7.28 4.50 -28.39
C GLU A 285 6.64 5.90 -28.46
N ALA A 286 6.57 6.64 -27.35
CA ALA A 286 6.07 8.01 -27.35
C ALA A 286 6.93 8.94 -28.23
N ILE A 287 8.26 8.83 -28.19
CA ILE A 287 9.16 9.59 -29.06
C ILE A 287 8.87 9.28 -30.53
N GLN A 288 8.79 8.00 -30.90
CA GLN A 288 8.50 7.60 -32.27
C GLN A 288 7.14 8.15 -32.74
N ARG A 289 6.13 8.02 -31.88
CA ARG A 289 4.76 8.50 -32.14
C ARG A 289 4.67 10.00 -32.30
N VAL A 290 5.40 10.78 -31.50
CA VAL A 290 5.43 12.24 -31.65
C VAL A 290 5.87 12.60 -33.08
N HIS A 291 6.92 11.97 -33.59
CA HIS A 291 7.40 12.25 -34.95
C HIS A 291 6.40 11.84 -36.04
N THR A 292 5.64 10.75 -35.85
CA THR A 292 4.66 10.29 -36.85
C THR A 292 3.32 11.01 -36.77
N ASP A 293 2.93 11.44 -35.57
CA ASP A 293 1.59 11.94 -35.29
C ASP A 293 1.53 13.49 -35.29
N MET A 294 2.68 14.18 -35.31
CA MET A 294 2.77 15.65 -35.39
C MET A 294 2.08 16.25 -36.61
N GLU A 295 1.91 15.48 -37.69
CA GLU A 295 1.27 15.93 -38.93
C GLU A 295 -0.26 15.72 -38.96
N LEU A 296 -0.83 15.17 -37.89
CA LEU A 296 -2.27 14.88 -37.83
C LEU A 296 -3.08 16.12 -37.45
N ALA A 297 -4.20 16.31 -38.14
CA ALA A 297 -5.13 17.40 -37.82
C ALA A 297 -5.83 17.16 -36.47
N ASP A 298 -6.03 18.24 -35.67
CA ASP A 298 -6.69 18.14 -34.35
C ASP A 298 -8.13 17.59 -34.45
N SER A 299 -8.79 17.76 -35.60
CA SER A 299 -10.12 17.19 -35.90
C SER A 299 -10.15 15.66 -35.91
N MET A 300 -9.00 15.00 -36.05
CA MET A 300 -8.89 13.54 -36.02
C MET A 300 -8.95 12.99 -34.59
N TYR A 301 -8.76 13.83 -33.57
CA TYR A 301 -8.87 13.44 -32.17
C TYR A 301 -10.31 13.59 -31.70
N LYS A 302 -10.86 12.54 -31.09
CA LYS A 302 -12.18 12.62 -30.46
C LYS A 302 -12.02 13.14 -29.04
N LYS A 303 -12.69 14.24 -28.72
CA LYS A 303 -12.76 14.77 -27.35
C LYS A 303 -13.92 14.12 -26.61
N SER A 304 -13.66 13.51 -25.47
CA SER A 304 -14.72 13.08 -24.56
C SER A 304 -15.25 14.24 -23.74
N GLN A 305 -16.44 14.06 -23.19
CA GLN A 305 -17.08 15.00 -22.27
C GLN A 305 -17.27 14.30 -20.92
N PHE A 306 -17.25 15.09 -19.85
CA PHE A 306 -17.60 14.59 -18.53
C PHE A 306 -19.05 14.09 -18.52
N GLU A 307 -19.29 13.03 -17.75
CA GLU A 307 -20.61 12.52 -17.46
C GLU A 307 -21.45 13.61 -16.77
N LYS A 308 -22.73 13.70 -17.14
CA LYS A 308 -23.64 14.64 -16.47
C LYS A 308 -23.87 14.14 -15.06
N VAL A 309 -23.50 14.97 -14.09
CA VAL A 309 -23.67 14.66 -12.68
C VAL A 309 -25.05 15.15 -12.22
N GLY A 310 -25.73 14.36 -11.38
CA GLY A 310 -27.02 14.72 -10.79
C GLY A 310 -26.89 15.85 -9.76
N ASP A 311 -28.04 16.44 -9.40
CA ASP A 311 -28.13 17.60 -8.48
C ASP A 311 -27.64 17.28 -7.05
N ASP A 312 -27.42 16.01 -6.72
CA ASP A 312 -26.99 15.52 -5.41
C ASP A 312 -25.47 15.52 -5.20
N LYS A 313 -24.69 15.92 -6.21
CA LYS A 313 -23.23 15.88 -6.16
C LYS A 313 -22.62 17.23 -6.53
N LEU A 314 -21.57 17.59 -5.79
CA LEU A 314 -20.73 18.73 -6.10
C LEU A 314 -19.57 18.28 -6.98
N VAL A 315 -19.32 19.04 -8.05
CA VAL A 315 -18.23 18.79 -9.00
C VAL A 315 -17.24 19.93 -8.90
N PHE A 316 -15.98 19.58 -8.64
CA PHE A 316 -14.87 20.52 -8.59
C PHE A 316 -13.91 20.21 -9.74
N MET A 317 -13.36 21.25 -10.35
CA MET A 317 -12.28 21.08 -11.31
C MET A 317 -10.98 20.82 -10.56
N ASP A 318 -10.22 19.82 -10.97
CA ASP A 318 -8.92 19.49 -10.38
C ASP A 318 -7.96 20.68 -10.49
N ASP A 319 -7.60 21.26 -9.35
CA ASP A 319 -6.64 22.38 -9.24
C ASP A 319 -5.21 21.90 -8.94
N GLY A 320 -4.98 20.58 -8.96
CA GLY A 320 -3.72 19.94 -8.62
C GLY A 320 -3.52 19.69 -7.13
N ARG A 321 -4.52 19.99 -6.27
CA ARG A 321 -4.46 19.77 -4.82
C ARG A 321 -5.60 18.85 -4.39
N PRO A 322 -5.43 17.52 -4.53
CA PRO A 322 -6.51 16.57 -4.25
C PRO A 322 -6.85 16.52 -2.76
N TRP A 323 -8.14 16.58 -2.45
CA TRP A 323 -8.64 16.41 -1.08
C TRP A 323 -8.79 14.93 -0.75
N ILE A 324 -8.67 14.57 0.53
CA ILE A 324 -8.69 13.15 0.93
C ILE A 324 -10.02 12.46 0.57
N ASP A 325 -11.13 13.19 0.59
CA ASP A 325 -12.47 12.70 0.29
C ASP A 325 -12.79 12.63 -1.23
N GLU A 326 -11.95 13.25 -2.07
CA GLU A 326 -12.00 13.17 -3.54
C GLU A 326 -11.25 11.95 -4.08
N LEU A 327 -10.34 11.38 -3.28
CA LEU A 327 -9.57 10.21 -3.67
C LEU A 327 -10.47 9.03 -4.04
N ASP A 328 -10.15 8.41 -5.17
CA ASP A 328 -10.95 7.35 -5.80
C ASP A 328 -12.35 7.79 -6.26
N LYS A 329 -12.54 9.09 -6.53
CA LYS A 329 -13.75 9.66 -7.15
C LYS A 329 -13.46 10.57 -8.34
N PHE A 330 -12.21 10.63 -8.80
CA PHE A 330 -11.86 11.42 -9.97
C PHE A 330 -12.60 10.95 -11.21
N GLU A 331 -12.87 11.92 -12.08
CA GLU A 331 -13.31 11.68 -13.45
C GLU A 331 -12.34 12.39 -14.38
N VAL A 332 -12.01 11.75 -15.51
CA VAL A 332 -11.09 12.29 -16.49
C VAL A 332 -11.78 12.28 -17.84
N ALA A 333 -11.91 13.44 -18.48
CA ALA A 333 -12.33 13.53 -19.87
C ALA A 333 -11.09 13.78 -20.75
N ALA A 334 -10.70 12.78 -21.54
CA ALA A 334 -9.49 12.85 -22.36
C ALA A 334 -9.82 13.01 -23.85
N LYS A 335 -8.84 13.48 -24.63
CA LYS A 335 -8.87 13.29 -26.09
C LYS A 335 -8.39 11.85 -26.37
N THR A 336 -9.07 11.12 -27.24
CA THR A 336 -8.58 9.81 -27.71
C THR A 336 -7.73 9.96 -28.95
N CYS A 337 -6.77 9.06 -29.14
CA CYS A 337 -5.98 8.95 -30.36
C CYS A 337 -6.81 9.01 -31.64
N ALA A 338 -6.23 9.60 -32.67
CA ALA A 338 -6.78 9.56 -34.02
C ALA A 338 -6.90 8.11 -34.54
N LYS A 339 -8.06 7.80 -35.13
CA LYS A 339 -8.41 6.47 -35.67
C LYS A 339 -8.08 6.36 -37.16
N GLY A 340 -7.87 5.14 -37.64
CA GLY A 340 -7.70 4.85 -39.08
C GLY A 340 -6.31 5.18 -39.64
N ILE A 341 -5.33 5.48 -38.79
CA ILE A 341 -3.97 5.81 -39.22
C ILE A 341 -3.14 4.53 -39.33
N ARG A 342 -2.60 4.28 -40.53
CA ARG A 342 -1.62 3.22 -40.74
C ARG A 342 -0.27 3.69 -40.22
N ARG A 343 -0.08 3.48 -38.92
CA ARG A 343 1.20 3.70 -38.25
C ARG A 343 2.19 2.66 -38.77
N LYS A 344 3.21 3.10 -39.51
CA LYS A 344 4.36 2.23 -39.80
C LYS A 344 5.09 2.04 -38.48
N MET A 345 5.11 0.80 -37.99
CA MET A 345 6.06 0.39 -36.94
C MET A 345 7.45 0.29 -37.56
#